data_AF-A0A0M3HRR1-F1
#
_entry.id   AF-A0A0M3HRR1-F1
#
_cell.length_a   1.000
_cell.length_b   1.000
_cell.length_c   1.000
_cell.angle_alpha   90.00
_cell.angle_beta   90.00
_cell.angle_gamma   90.00
#
_symmetry.space_group_name_H-M   'P 1'
#
loop_
_entity.id
_entity.type
_entity.pdbx_description
1 polymer ?
#
loop_
_entity_poly.entity_id
_entity_poly.type
_entity_poly.pdbx_seq_one_letter_code
_entity_poly.pdbx_strand_id
1 'polypeptide(L)'
;MEYALSTLIRVLRVPLAVLSVVQNLLIVIVVLRYRTLKKNASNLLIAQLGFADFIFGIGLCIRIAVTEVHISTGILTFEGFECICYGSMTILGVHLSQTTMLMIAIDRLFCIRYPHHYRIMVALFFLFVEVN
;
A
#
# COMPACT_ATOMS: atom_id res chain seq x y z
N MET A 1 -5.68 -30.87 12.07
CA MET A 1 -6.22 -29.74 11.27
C MET A 1 -5.27 -28.54 11.23
N GLU A 2 -4.55 -28.24 12.31
CA GLU A 2 -3.65 -27.07 12.38
C GLU A 2 -2.52 -27.08 11.33
N TYR A 3 -1.96 -28.25 11.00
CA TYR A 3 -0.91 -28.38 9.99
C TYR A 3 -1.37 -28.08 8.55
N ALA A 4 -2.62 -28.40 8.23
CA ALA A 4 -3.19 -28.11 6.91
C ALA A 4 -3.44 -26.60 6.75
N LEU A 5 -3.90 -25.94 7.82
CA LEU A 5 -4.15 -24.51 7.85
C LEU A 5 -2.86 -23.69 7.70
N SER A 6 -1.80 -24.04 8.42
CA SER A 6 -0.52 -23.33 8.33
C SER A 6 0.13 -23.48 6.95
N THR A 7 0.03 -24.67 6.36
CA THR A 7 0.51 -24.94 5.00
C THR A 7 -0.28 -24.15 3.96
N LEU A 8 -1.62 -24.12 4.07
CA LEU A 8 -2.49 -23.34 3.19
C LEU A 8 -2.17 -21.84 3.24
N ILE A 9 -1.98 -21.29 4.44
CA ILE A 9 -1.62 -19.88 4.62
C ILE A 9 -0.28 -19.56 3.96
N ARG A 10 0.73 -20.44 4.08
CA ARG A 10 2.03 -20.26 3.40
C ARG A 10 1.86 -20.22 1.88
N VAL A 11 1.15 -21.19 1.32
CA VAL A 11 0.97 -21.31 -0.14
C VAL A 11 0.17 -20.13 -0.70
N LEU A 12 -0.86 -19.67 -0.01
CA LEU A 12 -1.67 -18.53 -0.46
C LEU A 12 -0.97 -17.19 -0.31
N ARG A 13 -0.11 -17.02 0.72
CA ARG A 13 0.55 -15.73 0.98
C ARG A 13 1.51 -15.32 -0.13
N VAL A 14 2.21 -16.27 -0.77
CA VAL A 14 3.16 -15.99 -1.86
C VAL A 14 2.50 -15.33 -3.08
N PRO A 15 1.48 -15.94 -3.73
CA PRO A 15 0.84 -15.32 -4.88
C PRO A 15 0.12 -14.02 -4.51
N LEU A 16 -0.45 -13.91 -3.30
CA LEU A 16 -1.06 -12.67 -2.83
C LEU A 16 -0.04 -11.53 -2.69
N ALA A 17 1.16 -11.82 -2.18
CA ALA A 17 2.23 -10.84 -2.08
C ALA A 17 2.70 -10.38 -3.48
N VAL A 18 2.87 -11.31 -4.42
CA VAL A 18 3.27 -11.00 -5.80
C VAL A 18 2.20 -10.17 -6.51
N LEU A 19 0.93 -10.58 -6.42
CA LEU A 19 -0.19 -9.84 -7.00
C LEU A 19 -0.30 -8.44 -6.42
N SER A 20 -0.13 -8.30 -5.09
CA SER A 20 -0.11 -6.99 -4.44
C SER A 20 1.00 -6.10 -5.02
N VAL A 21 2.23 -6.59 -5.11
CA VAL A 21 3.36 -5.79 -5.65
C VAL A 21 3.10 -5.39 -7.11
N VAL A 22 2.69 -6.35 -7.96
CA VAL A 22 2.47 -6.10 -9.40
C VAL A 22 1.32 -5.13 -9.64
N GLN A 23 0.18 -5.35 -8.97
CA GLN A 23 -1.01 -4.51 -9.14
C GLN A 23 -0.76 -3.08 -8.65
N ASN A 24 -0.15 -2.95 -7.47
CA ASN A 24 0.12 -1.64 -6.89
C ASN A 24 1.16 -0.85 -7.68
N LEU A 25 2.20 -1.51 -8.19
CA LEU A 25 3.18 -0.89 -9.08
C LEU A 25 2.51 -0.42 -10.39
N LEU A 26 1.64 -1.24 -10.97
CA LEU A 26 0.90 -0.88 -12.19
C LEU A 26 0.05 0.37 -11.98
N ILE A 27 -0.68 0.46 -10.85
CA ILE A 27 -1.50 1.63 -10.50
C ILE A 27 -0.63 2.89 -10.41
N VAL A 28 0.51 2.81 -9.69
CA VAL A 28 1.43 3.95 -9.53
C VAL A 28 1.98 4.38 -10.90
N ILE A 29 2.43 3.45 -11.73
CA ILE A 29 2.96 3.75 -13.07
C ILE A 29 1.89 4.43 -13.93
N VAL A 30 0.66 3.91 -13.94
CA VAL A 30 -0.44 4.47 -14.74
C VAL A 30 -0.75 5.90 -14.29
N VAL A 31 -0.90 6.16 -12.99
CA VAL A 31 -1.19 7.51 -12.49
C VAL A 31 -0.01 8.47 -12.74
N LEU A 32 1.23 8.00 -12.61
CA LEU A 32 2.41 8.82 -12.91
C LEU A 32 2.58 9.10 -14.41
N ARG A 33 2.17 8.18 -15.28
CA ARG A 33 2.28 8.30 -16.74
C ARG A 33 1.26 9.28 -17.32
N TYR A 34 0.01 9.25 -16.85
CA TYR A 34 -1.05 10.12 -17.39
C TYR A 34 -1.16 11.42 -16.60
N ARG A 35 -0.63 12.54 -17.14
CA ARG A 35 -0.78 13.87 -16.53
C ARG A 35 -2.23 14.29 -16.33
N THR A 36 -3.15 13.84 -17.18
CA THR A 36 -4.59 14.08 -17.04
C THR A 36 -5.17 13.45 -15.77
N LEU A 37 -4.62 12.31 -15.32
CA LEU A 37 -5.07 11.67 -14.08
C LEU A 37 -4.54 12.39 -12.84
N LYS A 38 -3.36 13.03 -12.91
CA LYS A 38 -2.80 13.84 -11.81
C LYS A 38 -3.63 15.07 -11.47
N LYS A 39 -4.45 15.54 -12.43
CA LYS A 39 -5.37 16.67 -12.26
C LYS A 39 -6.62 16.34 -11.43
N ASN A 40 -6.66 15.20 -10.73
CA ASN A 40 -7.72 14.93 -9.75
C ASN A 40 -7.09 14.53 -8.42
N ALA A 41 -7.49 15.20 -7.33
CA ALA A 41 -7.02 14.92 -5.98
C ALA A 41 -7.25 13.44 -5.59
N SER A 42 -8.41 12.89 -5.94
CA SER A 42 -8.73 11.47 -5.67
C SER A 42 -7.79 10.49 -6.38
N ASN A 43 -7.31 10.82 -7.58
CA ASN A 43 -6.36 9.96 -8.30
C ASN A 43 -4.96 10.01 -7.67
N LEU A 44 -4.58 11.15 -7.08
CA LEU A 44 -3.34 11.29 -6.33
C LEU A 44 -3.38 10.45 -5.04
N LEU A 45 -4.52 10.44 -4.34
CA LEU A 45 -4.74 9.59 -3.16
C LEU A 45 -4.67 8.10 -3.53
N ILE A 46 -5.21 7.70 -4.68
CA ILE A 46 -5.11 6.32 -5.19
C ILE A 46 -3.65 5.96 -5.51
N ALA A 47 -2.87 6.88 -6.08
CA ALA A 47 -1.43 6.65 -6.28
C ALA A 47 -0.66 6.54 -4.96
N GLN A 48 -0.99 7.36 -3.96
CA GLN A 48 -0.39 7.27 -2.63
C GLN A 48 -0.74 5.94 -1.95
N LEU A 49 -1.98 5.47 -2.11
CA LEU A 49 -2.42 4.17 -1.62
C LEU A 49 -1.62 3.03 -2.30
N GLY A 50 -1.54 3.04 -3.63
CA GLY A 50 -0.76 2.07 -4.38
C GLY A 50 0.73 2.09 -4.00
N PHE A 51 1.31 3.26 -3.74
CA PHE A 51 2.70 3.35 -3.28
C PHE A 51 2.88 2.74 -1.87
N ALA A 52 1.96 3.01 -0.95
CA ALA A 52 1.98 2.42 0.40
C ALA A 52 1.82 0.90 0.36
N ASP A 53 0.89 0.39 -0.45
CA ASP A 53 0.65 -1.04 -0.59
C ASP A 53 1.78 -1.75 -1.34
N PHE A 54 2.47 -1.07 -2.27
CA PHE A 54 3.69 -1.59 -2.91
C PHE A 54 4.83 -1.77 -1.89
N ILE A 55 5.06 -0.77 -1.03
CA ILE A 55 6.05 -0.85 0.05
C ILE A 55 5.71 -1.99 1.02
N PHE A 56 4.43 -2.08 1.41
CA PHE A 56 3.94 -3.17 2.25
C PHE A 56 4.15 -4.55 1.58
N GLY A 57 3.83 -4.67 0.29
CA GLY A 57 4.02 -5.89 -0.50
C GLY A 57 5.49 -6.33 -0.58
N ILE A 58 6.42 -5.38 -0.76
CA ILE A 58 7.87 -5.67 -0.70
C ILE A 58 8.27 -6.17 0.69
N GLY A 59 7.84 -5.49 1.76
CA GLY A 59 8.11 -5.92 3.13
C GLY A 59 7.60 -7.33 3.41
N LEU A 60 6.42 -7.67 2.88
CA LEU A 60 5.84 -9.01 2.96
C LEU A 60 6.68 -10.04 2.19
N CYS A 61 7.13 -9.71 0.97
CA CYS A 61 7.99 -10.60 0.17
C CYS A 61 9.32 -10.90 0.87
N ILE A 62 9.96 -9.87 1.44
CA ILE A 62 11.21 -10.04 2.19
C ILE A 62 10.97 -10.94 3.41
N ARG A 63 9.90 -10.71 4.18
CA ARG A 63 9.56 -11.55 5.33
C ARG A 63 9.35 -13.01 4.95
N ILE A 64 8.68 -13.28 3.82
CA ILE A 64 8.47 -14.64 3.31
C ILE A 64 9.82 -15.26 2.92
N ALA A 65 10.64 -14.55 2.15
CA ALA A 65 11.95 -15.04 1.72
C ALA A 65 12.86 -15.40 2.90
N VAL A 66 12.95 -14.52 3.90
CA VAL A 66 13.73 -14.78 5.12
C VAL A 66 13.18 -16.01 5.85
N THR A 67 11.85 -16.14 5.97
CA THR A 67 11.23 -17.30 6.63
C THR A 67 11.55 -18.61 5.91
N GLU A 68 11.50 -18.64 4.59
CA GLU A 68 11.83 -19.84 3.79
C GLU A 68 13.32 -20.20 3.86
N VAL A 69 14.20 -19.20 3.87
CA VAL A 69 15.65 -19.41 4.08
C VAL A 69 15.92 -20.00 5.46
N HIS A 70 15.28 -19.47 6.51
CA HIS A 70 15.41 -19.96 7.88
C HIS A 70 14.95 -21.41 8.05
N ILE A 71 13.82 -21.76 7.45
CA ILE A 71 13.31 -23.14 7.42
C ILE A 71 14.30 -24.07 6.71
N SER A 72 14.95 -23.59 5.64
CA SER A 72 15.89 -24.39 4.85
C SER A 72 17.26 -24.56 5.51
N THR A 73 17.73 -23.57 6.28
CA THR A 73 19.02 -23.62 6.99
C THR A 73 18.93 -24.24 8.38
N GLY A 74 17.72 -24.43 8.92
CA GLY A 74 17.49 -25.04 10.24
C GLY A 74 17.92 -24.17 11.43
N ILE A 75 18.43 -22.97 11.16
CA ILE A 75 18.76 -21.97 12.17
C ILE A 75 17.44 -21.26 12.47
N LEU A 76 16.98 -21.27 13.73
CA LEU A 76 15.72 -20.64 14.17
C LEU A 76 15.93 -19.29 14.87
N THR A 77 17.15 -18.76 14.88
CA THR A 77 17.49 -17.50 15.55
C THR A 77 17.45 -16.34 14.56
N PHE A 78 16.45 -15.47 14.69
CA PHE A 78 16.44 -14.17 14.02
C PHE A 78 17.35 -13.21 14.79
N GLU A 79 18.18 -12.42 14.12
CA GLU A 79 18.75 -11.24 14.77
C GLU A 79 17.62 -10.29 15.17
N GLY A 80 17.67 -9.78 16.40
CA GLY A 80 16.60 -8.94 16.94
C GLY A 80 16.32 -7.69 16.08
N PHE A 81 17.36 -7.15 15.44
CA PHE A 81 17.26 -6.00 14.55
C PHE A 81 16.46 -6.29 13.29
N GLU A 82 16.68 -7.43 12.63
CA GLU A 82 15.98 -7.82 11.40
C GLU A 82 14.49 -8.04 11.67
N CYS A 83 14.16 -8.73 12.76
CA CYS A 83 12.78 -8.96 13.17
C CYS A 83 12.03 -7.63 13.42
N ILE A 84 12.66 -6.68 14.11
CA ILE A 84 12.09 -5.36 14.37
C ILE A 84 11.95 -4.56 13.07
N CYS A 85 12.94 -4.63 12.17
CA CYS A 85 12.91 -3.91 10.90
C CYS A 85 11.78 -4.42 9.99
N TYR A 86 11.65 -5.74 9.82
CA TYR A 86 10.56 -6.32 9.02
C TYR A 86 9.18 -6.13 9.67
N GLY A 87 9.11 -6.28 11.00
CA GLY A 87 7.88 -6.07 11.76
C GLY A 87 7.40 -4.63 11.64
N SER A 88 8.27 -3.65 11.92
CA SER A 88 7.94 -2.23 11.80
C SER A 88 7.52 -1.85 10.38
N MET A 89 8.23 -2.32 9.34
CA MET A 89 7.89 -2.02 7.95
C MET A 89 6.49 -2.52 7.57
N THR A 90 6.12 -3.74 7.99
CA THR A 90 4.79 -4.29 7.72
C THR A 90 3.69 -3.55 8.49
N ILE A 91 3.92 -3.21 9.76
CA ILE A 91 2.98 -2.46 10.59
C ILE A 91 2.75 -1.05 10.02
N LEU A 92 3.84 -0.35 9.68
CA LEU A 92 3.78 0.98 9.07
C LEU A 92 3.04 0.94 7.74
N GLY A 93 3.33 -0.03 6.87
CA GLY A 93 2.63 -0.21 5.59
C GLY A 93 1.12 -0.37 5.75
N VAL A 94 0.67 -1.20 6.70
CA VAL A 94 -0.76 -1.39 6.99
C VAL A 94 -1.41 -0.10 7.49
N HIS A 95 -0.78 0.60 8.44
CA HIS A 95 -1.34 1.84 8.97
C HIS A 95 -1.41 2.96 7.91
N LEU A 96 -0.40 3.04 7.03
CA LEU A 96 -0.40 3.98 5.92
C LEU A 96 -1.53 3.68 4.93
N SER A 97 -1.73 2.41 4.58
CA SER A 97 -2.81 1.96 3.70
C SER A 97 -4.20 2.27 4.30
N GLN A 98 -4.41 1.92 5.58
CA GLN A 98 -5.67 2.21 6.30
C GLN A 98 -5.97 3.70 6.39
N THR A 99 -4.96 4.51 6.74
CA THR A 99 -5.14 5.97 6.83
C THR A 99 -5.46 6.56 5.47
N THR A 100 -4.80 6.08 4.41
CA THR A 100 -5.08 6.55 3.04
C THR A 100 -6.48 6.14 2.57
N MET A 101 -6.91 4.92 2.89
CA MET A 101 -8.28 4.45 2.61
C MET A 101 -9.32 5.31 3.32
N LEU A 102 -9.07 5.68 4.58
CA LEU A 102 -9.93 6.58 5.34
C LEU A 102 -9.99 7.98 4.67
N MET A 103 -8.84 8.52 4.25
CA MET A 103 -8.79 9.80 3.54
C MET A 103 -9.57 9.75 2.22
N ILE A 104 -9.51 8.64 1.47
CA ILE A 104 -10.31 8.43 0.26
C ILE A 104 -11.82 8.41 0.59
N ALA A 105 -12.21 7.72 1.66
CA ALA A 105 -13.61 7.67 2.09
C ALA A 105 -14.14 9.06 2.48
N ILE A 106 -13.32 9.86 3.18
CA ILE A 106 -13.64 11.24 3.54
C ILE A 106 -13.78 12.11 2.29
N ASP A 107 -12.82 12.04 1.36
CA ASP A 107 -12.87 12.76 0.07
C ASP A 107 -14.19 12.49 -0.68
N ARG A 108 -14.59 11.21 -0.73
CA ARG A 108 -15.87 10.80 -1.35
C ARG A 108 -17.09 11.31 -0.59
N LEU A 109 -17.07 11.29 0.74
CA LEU A 109 -18.17 11.80 1.56
C LEU A 109 -18.37 13.30 1.35
N PHE A 110 -17.29 14.10 1.35
CA PHE A 110 -17.36 15.53 1.11
C PHE A 110 -17.82 15.87 -0.30
N CYS A 111 -17.36 15.12 -1.30
CA CYS A 111 -17.81 15.28 -2.69
C CYS A 111 -19.33 15.10 -2.84
N ILE A 112 -19.93 14.13 -2.12
CA ILE A 112 -21.37 13.83 -2.20
C ILE A 112 -22.18 14.79 -1.32
N ARG A 113 -21.74 15.04 -0.08
CA ARG A 113 -22.51 15.82 0.89
C ARG A 113 -22.42 17.33 0.65
N TYR A 114 -21.27 17.83 0.21
CA TYR A 114 -21.00 19.27 0.06
C TYR A 114 -20.35 19.59 -1.29
N PRO A 115 -21.07 19.41 -2.41
CA PRO A 115 -20.50 19.56 -3.75
C PRO A 115 -19.99 20.98 -4.06
N HIS A 116 -20.59 22.02 -3.46
CA HIS A 116 -20.15 23.40 -3.65
C HIS A 116 -18.81 23.69 -2.96
N HIS A 117 -18.67 23.32 -1.68
CA HIS A 117 -17.41 23.48 -0.94
C HIS A 117 -16.30 22.61 -1.52
N TYR A 118 -16.63 21.39 -1.96
CA TYR A 118 -15.68 20.48 -2.58
C TYR A 118 -15.04 21.09 -3.84
N ARG A 119 -15.84 21.67 -4.75
CA ARG A 119 -15.32 22.31 -5.97
C ARG A 119 -14.37 23.47 -5.66
N ILE A 120 -14.67 24.26 -4.62
CA ILE A 120 -13.80 25.39 -4.22
C ILE A 120 -12.46 24.86 -3.69
N MET A 121 -12.47 23.88 -2.78
CA MET A 121 -11.24 23.32 -2.22
C MET A 121 -10.36 22.68 -3.30
N VAL A 122 -10.97 21.92 -4.21
CA VAL A 122 -10.26 21.26 -5.31
C VAL A 122 -9.71 22.30 -6.30
N ALA A 123 -10.48 23.33 -6.65
CA ALA A 123 -10.02 24.41 -7.52
C ALA A 123 -8.83 25.18 -6.90
N LEU A 124 -8.86 25.42 -5.59
CA LEU A 124 -7.80 26.11 -4.86
C LEU A 124 -6.53 25.26 -4.79
N PHE A 125 -6.66 23.95 -4.59
CA PHE A 125 -5.54 23.00 -4.67
C PHE A 125 -4.90 22.98 -6.07
N PHE A 126 -5.70 22.97 -7.14
CA PHE A 126 -5.17 23.01 -8.51
C PHE A 126 -4.49 24.34 -8.86
N LEU A 127 -5.05 25.46 -8.41
CA LEU A 127 -4.40 26.78 -8.56
C LEU A 127 -3.04 26.81 -7.87
N PHE A 128 -2.92 26.21 -6.68
CA PHE A 128 -1.65 26.14 -5.97
C PHE A 128 -0.62 25.27 -6.69
N VAL A 129 -1.04 24.15 -7.29
CA VAL A 129 -0.17 23.26 -8.07
C VAL A 129 0.24 23.86 -9.42
N GLU A 130 -0.57 24.71 -10.04
CA GLU A 130 -0.24 25.33 -11.34
C GLU A 130 0.64 26.59 -11.19
N VAL A 131 0.73 27.16 -9.98
CA VAL A 131 1.57 28.32 -9.67
C VAL A 131 3.00 27.93 -9.22
N ASN A 132 3.26 26.64 -8.94
CA ASN A 132 4.57 26.13 -8.48
C ASN A 132 5.15 25.08 -9.44
#